data_AF-A0A498HMM2-F1
#
_entry.id   AF-A0A498HMM2-F1
#
_cell.length_a   1.000
_cell.length_b   1.000
_cell.length_c   1.000
_cell.angle_alpha   90.00
_cell.angle_beta   90.00
_cell.angle_gamma   90.00
#
_symmetry.space_group_name_H-M   'P 1'
#
loop_
_entity.id
_entity.type
_entity.pdbx_description
1 polymer ?
#
loop_
_entity_poly.entity_id
_entity_poly.type
_entity_poly.pdbx_seq_one_letter_code
_entity_poly.pdbx_strand_id
1 'polypeptide(L)'
;MQSDGSETLSPTTLRLQSLSAADTRGKHRIHAELKRLEQETRFLEEELEQLEKMDKASSACKEKLFSNVINMFTNFCLCSRILNSAETRPDPLLPITHGPLNPFWDRWFEGPQDSKGCRCWIL
;
A
#
# COMPACT_ATOMS: atom_id res chain seq x y z
N MET A 1 -52.70 50.00 -52.38
CA MET A 1 -52.40 50.41 -51.00
C MET A 1 -52.61 49.20 -50.11
N GLN A 2 -51.77 49.07 -49.07
CA GLN A 2 -51.49 47.89 -48.25
C GLN A 2 -52.72 47.06 -47.83
N SER A 3 -52.59 45.73 -47.91
CA SER A 3 -53.37 44.78 -47.11
C SER A 3 -52.45 44.16 -46.06
N ASP A 4 -52.52 44.70 -44.83
CA ASP A 4 -51.84 44.17 -43.66
C ASP A 4 -52.45 42.83 -43.24
N GLY A 5 -51.77 41.73 -43.59
CA GLY A 5 -52.02 40.41 -43.03
C GLY A 5 -51.09 40.18 -41.84
N SER A 6 -51.42 40.74 -40.69
CA SER A 6 -50.68 40.51 -39.44
C SER A 6 -50.94 39.08 -38.96
N GLU A 7 -50.04 38.15 -39.29
CA GLU A 7 -50.03 36.77 -38.78
C GLU A 7 -49.81 36.80 -37.26
N THR A 8 -50.92 36.91 -36.53
CA THR A 8 -50.95 36.82 -35.08
C THR A 8 -50.76 35.35 -34.69
N LEU A 9 -49.52 34.95 -34.45
CA LEU A 9 -49.17 33.67 -33.86
C LEU A 9 -49.87 33.54 -32.51
N SER A 10 -50.84 32.62 -32.43
CA SER A 10 -51.68 32.44 -31.24
C SER A 10 -50.84 32.07 -30.01
N PRO A 11 -51.21 32.53 -28.79
CA PRO A 11 -50.50 32.24 -27.53
C PRO A 11 -50.31 30.74 -27.25
N THR A 12 -51.17 29.90 -27.81
CA THR A 12 -51.18 28.44 -27.67
C THR A 12 -50.00 27.76 -28.37
N THR A 13 -49.50 28.31 -29.49
CA THR A 13 -48.37 27.74 -30.25
C THR A 13 -47.04 27.92 -29.48
N LEU A 14 -46.90 29.05 -28.79
CA LEU A 14 -45.71 29.40 -28.00
C LEU A 14 -45.61 28.53 -26.73
N ARG A 15 -46.75 28.13 -26.15
CA ARG A 15 -46.80 27.22 -24.99
C ARG A 15 -46.45 25.78 -25.33
N LEU A 16 -46.87 25.26 -26.49
CA LEU A 16 -46.49 23.93 -26.95
C LEU A 16 -45.01 23.86 -27.37
N GLN A 17 -44.48 24.91 -28.00
CA GLN A 17 -43.05 25.03 -28.28
C GLN A 17 -42.20 25.16 -27.01
N SER A 18 -42.66 25.91 -26.00
CA SER A 18 -41.99 26.03 -24.70
C SER A 18 -42.00 24.72 -23.91
N LEU A 19 -43.07 23.92 -24.00
CA LEU A 19 -43.16 22.60 -23.37
C LEU A 19 -42.23 21.59 -24.06
N SER A 20 -42.19 21.58 -25.40
CA SER A 20 -41.25 20.77 -26.20
C SER A 20 -39.77 21.15 -25.93
N ALA A 21 -39.46 22.44 -25.84
CA ALA A 21 -38.11 22.90 -25.51
C ALA A 21 -37.70 22.57 -24.07
N ALA A 22 -38.64 22.61 -23.12
CA ALA A 22 -38.39 22.19 -21.74
C ALA A 22 -38.19 20.66 -21.61
N ASP A 23 -38.95 19.89 -22.38
CA ASP A 23 -38.89 18.42 -22.41
C ASP A 23 -37.58 17.91 -23.04
N THR A 24 -37.10 18.57 -24.10
CA THR A 24 -35.76 18.29 -24.65
C THR A 24 -34.65 18.65 -23.65
N ARG A 25 -34.75 19.74 -22.89
CA ARG A 25 -33.74 20.09 -21.85
C ARG A 25 -33.69 19.07 -20.72
N GLY A 26 -34.85 18.61 -20.25
CA GLY A 26 -34.95 17.52 -19.28
C GLY A 26 -34.35 16.22 -19.83
N LYS A 27 -34.66 15.88 -21.08
CA LYS A 27 -34.12 14.72 -21.80
C LYS A 27 -32.59 14.75 -21.87
N HIS A 28 -31.97 15.87 -22.24
CA HIS A 28 -30.51 15.96 -22.29
C HIS A 28 -29.87 15.78 -20.91
N ARG A 29 -30.50 16.34 -19.85
CA ARG A 29 -30.02 16.16 -18.47
C ARG A 29 -30.06 14.70 -18.05
N ILE A 30 -31.19 14.03 -18.28
CA ILE A 30 -31.35 12.60 -17.97
C ILE A 30 -30.35 11.77 -18.79
N HIS A 31 -30.17 12.09 -20.07
CA HIS A 31 -29.26 11.37 -20.94
C HIS A 31 -27.78 11.53 -20.55
N ALA A 32 -27.40 12.71 -20.05
CA ALA A 32 -26.06 12.95 -19.52
C ALA A 32 -25.79 12.15 -18.24
N GLU A 33 -26.75 12.12 -17.31
CA GLU A 33 -26.63 11.30 -16.10
C GLU A 33 -26.62 9.81 -16.43
N LEU A 34 -27.44 9.37 -17.39
CA LEU A 34 -27.45 7.98 -17.86
C LEU A 34 -26.08 7.59 -18.45
N LYS A 35 -25.48 8.43 -19.30
CA LYS A 35 -24.13 8.18 -19.84
C LYS A 35 -23.05 8.15 -18.76
N ARG A 36 -23.17 8.99 -17.73
CA ARG A 36 -22.24 8.99 -16.60
C ARG A 36 -22.35 7.68 -15.80
N LEU A 37 -23.57 7.26 -15.48
CA LEU A 37 -23.82 6.01 -14.77
C LEU A 37 -23.38 4.79 -15.58
N GLU A 38 -23.56 4.82 -16.89
CA GLU A 38 -23.09 3.78 -17.80
C GLU A 38 -21.56 3.69 -17.82
N GLN A 39 -20.86 4.83 -17.79
CA GLN A 39 -19.40 4.87 -17.62
C GLN A 39 -18.96 4.30 -16.26
N GLU A 40 -19.65 4.67 -15.19
CA GLU A 40 -19.36 4.21 -13.84
C GLU A 40 -19.58 2.69 -13.71
N THR A 41 -20.61 2.17 -14.36
CA THR A 41 -20.87 0.72 -14.40
C THR A 41 -19.75 -0.02 -15.13
N ARG A 42 -19.33 0.46 -16.31
CA ARG A 42 -18.21 -0.14 -17.04
C ARG A 42 -16.90 -0.10 -16.25
N PHE A 43 -16.62 1.03 -15.60
CA PHE A 43 -15.43 1.18 -14.78
C PHE A 43 -15.41 0.19 -13.61
N LEU A 44 -16.54 0.04 -12.91
CA LEU A 44 -16.66 -0.91 -11.81
C LEU A 44 -16.55 -2.36 -12.28
N GLU A 45 -17.08 -2.70 -13.46
CA GLU A 45 -16.92 -4.03 -14.06
C GLU A 45 -15.45 -4.35 -14.34
N GLU A 46 -14.68 -3.40 -14.89
CA GLU A 46 -13.23 -3.55 -15.12
C GLU A 46 -12.44 -3.72 -13.81
N GLU A 47 -12.77 -2.97 -12.77
CA GLU A 47 -12.14 -3.14 -11.44
C GLU A 47 -12.46 -4.51 -10.84
N LEU A 48 -13.69 -5.00 -11.02
CA LEU A 48 -14.12 -6.30 -10.50
C LEU A 48 -13.40 -7.45 -11.22
N GLU A 49 -13.20 -7.33 -12.54
CA GLU A 49 -12.39 -8.28 -13.32
C GLU A 49 -10.92 -8.29 -12.86
N GLN A 50 -10.36 -7.13 -12.50
CA GLN A 50 -9.01 -7.04 -11.94
C GLN A 50 -8.91 -7.69 -10.56
N LEU A 51 -9.91 -7.47 -9.70
CA LEU A 51 -9.98 -8.09 -8.37
C LEU A 51 -10.15 -9.60 -8.44
N GLU A 52 -10.86 -10.12 -9.45
CA GLU A 52 -10.97 -11.56 -9.70
C GLU A 52 -9.63 -12.17 -10.15
N LYS A 53 -8.84 -11.43 -10.94
CA LYS A 53 -7.49 -11.84 -11.36
C LYS A 53 -6.46 -11.75 -10.23
N MET A 54 -6.72 -10.95 -9.20
CA MET A 54 -5.82 -10.83 -8.06
C MET A 54 -5.93 -12.04 -7.13
N ASP A 55 -4.78 -12.58 -6.74
CA ASP A 55 -4.71 -13.61 -5.72
C ASP A 55 -5.24 -13.10 -4.37
N LYS A 56 -5.79 -14.02 -3.58
CA LYS A 56 -6.32 -13.72 -2.24
C LYS A 56 -5.25 -12.99 -1.43
N ALA A 57 -5.59 -11.88 -0.77
CA ALA A 57 -4.66 -11.19 0.13
C ALA A 57 -4.05 -12.14 1.20
N SER A 58 -4.78 -13.21 1.55
CA SER A 58 -4.31 -14.29 2.42
C SER A 58 -3.14 -15.11 1.83
N SER A 59 -3.10 -15.39 0.52
CA SER A 59 -1.98 -16.14 -0.08
C SER A 59 -0.70 -15.29 -0.11
N ALA A 60 -0.79 -14.03 -0.51
CA ALA A 60 0.34 -13.10 -0.50
C ALA A 60 0.94 -12.93 0.92
N CYS A 61 0.09 -12.84 1.95
CA CYS A 61 0.54 -12.77 3.34
C CYS A 61 1.17 -14.09 3.81
N LYS A 62 0.57 -15.24 3.45
CA LYS A 62 1.13 -16.56 3.77
C LYS A 62 2.52 -16.73 3.18
N GLU A 63 2.75 -16.38 1.91
CA GLU A 63 4.06 -16.51 1.26
C GLU A 63 5.16 -15.70 1.96
N LYS A 64 4.84 -14.46 2.35
CA LYS A 64 5.77 -13.61 3.12
C LYS A 64 6.07 -14.19 4.51
N LEU A 65 5.06 -14.71 5.19
CA LEU A 65 5.25 -15.37 6.49
C LEU A 65 6.06 -16.67 6.36
N PHE A 66 5.74 -17.51 5.38
CA PHE A 66 6.47 -18.76 5.14
C PHE A 66 7.93 -18.50 4.79
N SER A 67 8.22 -17.55 3.90
CA SER A 67 9.61 -17.21 3.56
C SER A 67 10.38 -16.67 4.77
N ASN A 68 9.80 -15.82 5.60
CA ASN A 68 10.44 -15.34 6.82
C ASN A 68 10.71 -16.47 7.82
N VAL A 69 9.74 -17.35 8.04
CA VAL A 69 9.87 -18.49 8.96
C VAL A 69 10.92 -19.49 8.46
N ILE A 70 10.91 -19.82 7.17
CA ILE A 70 11.92 -20.69 6.55
C ILE A 70 13.31 -20.06 6.71
N ASN A 71 13.47 -18.79 6.38
CA ASN A 71 14.75 -18.09 6.51
C ASN A 71 15.26 -18.08 7.96
N MET A 72 14.38 -17.84 8.94
CA MET A 72 14.75 -17.89 10.36
C MET A 72 15.25 -19.30 10.75
N PHE A 73 14.53 -20.33 10.31
CA PHE A 73 14.88 -21.72 10.61
C PHE A 73 16.19 -22.13 9.94
N THR A 74 16.38 -21.78 8.66
CA THR A 74 17.63 -22.04 7.93
C THR A 74 18.82 -21.34 8.56
N ASN A 75 18.68 -20.06 8.94
CA ASN A 75 19.75 -19.31 9.62
C ASN A 75 20.08 -19.91 10.98
N PHE A 76 19.06 -20.29 11.76
CA PHE A 76 19.27 -20.95 13.05
C PHE A 76 20.04 -22.26 12.89
N CYS A 77 19.63 -23.12 11.96
CA CYS A 77 20.34 -24.37 11.66
C CYS A 77 21.76 -24.15 11.17
N LEU A 78 21.99 -23.14 10.31
CA LEU A 78 23.33 -22.81 9.82
C LEU A 78 24.23 -22.33 10.96
N CYS A 79 23.73 -21.43 11.80
CA CYS A 79 24.46 -20.93 12.97
C CYS A 79 24.81 -22.07 13.93
N SER A 80 23.84 -22.93 14.27
CA SER A 80 24.07 -24.11 15.11
C SER A 80 25.12 -25.05 14.53
N ARG A 81 25.11 -25.27 13.21
CA ARG A 81 26.13 -26.08 12.53
C ARG A 81 27.53 -25.44 12.60
N ILE A 82 27.62 -24.13 12.37
CA ILE A 82 28.89 -23.40 12.45
C ILE A 82 29.46 -23.46 13.87
N LEU A 83 28.63 -23.20 14.89
CA LEU A 83 29.03 -23.30 16.29
C LEU A 83 29.56 -24.69 16.65
N ASN A 84 28.84 -25.75 16.27
CA ASN A 84 29.28 -27.12 16.52
C ASN A 84 30.63 -27.44 15.81
N SER A 85 30.83 -26.92 14.59
CA SER A 85 32.10 -27.11 13.87
C SER A 85 33.27 -26.35 14.50
N ALA A 86 33.01 -25.21 15.13
CA ALA A 86 34.02 -24.44 15.85
C ALA A 86 34.40 -25.07 17.20
N GLU A 87 33.43 -25.67 17.90
CA GLU A 87 33.69 -26.37 19.18
C GLU A 87 34.46 -27.68 18.99
N THR A 88 34.20 -28.40 17.90
CA THR A 88 34.83 -29.71 17.64
C THR A 88 36.24 -29.61 17.07
N ARG A 89 36.67 -28.43 16.61
CA ARG A 89 37.99 -28.21 16.02
C ARG A 89 38.63 -26.97 16.65
N PRO A 90 39.46 -27.12 17.70
CA PRO A 90 40.18 -25.99 18.27
C PRO A 90 41.02 -25.33 17.18
N ASP A 91 40.92 -24.01 17.07
CA ASP A 91 41.66 -23.24 16.07
C ASP A 91 43.17 -23.49 16.24
N PRO A 92 43.86 -24.06 15.24
CA PRO A 92 45.28 -24.38 15.34
C PRO A 92 46.19 -23.14 15.45
N LEU A 93 45.66 -21.92 15.30
CA LEU A 93 46.39 -20.66 15.47
C LEU A 93 46.13 -19.98 16.81
N LEU A 94 45.15 -20.43 17.59
CA LEU A 94 44.89 -19.92 18.93
C LEU A 94 45.47 -20.91 19.95
N PRO A 95 46.50 -20.53 20.73
CA PRO A 95 46.96 -21.38 21.81
C PRO A 95 45.79 -21.63 22.76
N ILE A 96 45.58 -22.89 23.14
CA ILE A 96 44.62 -23.25 24.19
C ILE A 96 45.00 -22.42 25.42
N THR A 97 44.25 -21.36 25.68
CA THR A 97 44.53 -20.44 26.78
C THR A 97 44.11 -21.11 28.08
N HIS A 98 44.96 -22.00 28.61
CA HIS A 98 44.96 -22.34 30.03
C HIS A 98 45.63 -21.22 30.84
N GLY A 99 45.25 -19.97 30.56
CA GLY A 99 45.67 -18.79 31.32
C GLY A 99 44.56 -18.41 32.30
N PRO A 100 44.88 -17.87 33.48
CA PRO A 100 43.86 -17.35 34.38
C PRO A 100 43.00 -16.33 33.64
N LEU A 101 41.67 -16.40 33.83
CA LEU A 101 40.70 -15.45 33.31
C LEU A 101 41.23 -14.03 33.51
N ASN A 102 41.60 -13.36 32.42
CA ASN A 102 42.20 -12.04 32.49
C ASN A 102 41.09 -11.03 32.83
N PRO A 103 41.07 -10.46 34.05
CA PRO A 103 39.99 -9.58 34.50
C PRO A 103 40.01 -8.20 33.82
N PHE A 104 41.01 -7.90 32.98
CA PHE A 104 41.00 -6.69 32.15
C PHE A 104 39.98 -6.74 31.01
N TRP A 105 39.51 -7.93 30.61
CA TRP A 105 38.52 -8.06 29.52
C TRP A 105 37.13 -7.58 29.95
N ASP A 106 36.75 -7.79 31.20
CA ASP A 106 35.46 -7.34 31.73
C ASP A 106 35.30 -5.82 31.59
N ARG A 107 36.40 -5.06 31.72
CA ARG A 107 36.43 -3.60 31.54
C ARG A 107 36.14 -3.12 30.11
N TRP A 108 36.32 -3.96 29.08
CA TRP A 108 35.92 -3.64 27.71
C TRP A 108 34.43 -3.92 27.45
N PHE A 109 33.85 -4.91 28.15
CA PHE A 109 32.45 -5.29 28.02
C PHE A 109 31.51 -4.57 29.02
N GLU A 110 32.06 -3.91 30.05
CA GLU A 110 31.29 -3.21 31.08
C GLU A 110 30.55 -1.94 30.62
N GLY A 111 30.74 -1.53 29.36
CA GLY A 111 30.12 -0.31 28.83
C GLY A 111 30.55 0.96 29.59
N PRO A 112 30.14 2.16 29.15
CA PRO A 112 30.44 3.38 29.86
C PRO A 112 29.79 3.34 31.25
N GLN A 113 30.62 3.42 32.30
CA GLN A 113 30.17 3.50 33.69
C GLN A 113 29.54 4.87 33.95
N ASP A 114 28.28 5.04 33.55
CA ASP A 114 27.52 6.25 33.82
C ASP A 114 27.17 6.34 35.31
N SER A 115 27.99 7.05 36.07
CA SER A 115 27.54 7.60 37.36
C SER A 115 28.31 8.86 37.77
N LYS A 116 28.03 9.96 37.06
CA LYS A 116 27.55 11.25 37.60
C LYS A 116 27.52 12.25 36.44
N GLY A 117 26.30 12.63 36.05
CA GLY A 117 26.00 13.29 34.79
C GLY A 117 26.86 14.51 34.47
N CYS A 118 27.20 14.64 33.19
CA CYS A 118 27.49 15.93 32.59
C CYS A 118 26.84 16.04 31.21
N ARG A 119 26.21 17.19 31.02
CA ARG A 119 25.44 17.59 29.85
C ARG A 119 26.40 18.10 28.78
N CYS A 120 26.57 17.36 27.71
CA CYS A 120 27.25 17.88 26.51
C CYS A 120 26.30 17.66 25.34
N TRP A 121 25.80 18.76 24.78
CA TRP A 121 24.98 18.73 23.57
C TRP A 121 25.89 18.38 22.39
N ILE A 122 25.52 17.37 21.62
CA ILE A 122 26.17 17.09 20.34
C ILE A 122 25.64 18.15 19.36
N LEU A 123 26.55 19.03 18.93
CA LEU A 123 26.41 19.83 17.70
C LEU A 123 26.67 18.92 16.50
#